data_AF-A0A925RRL2-F1
#
_entry.id   AF-A0A925RRL2-F1
#
_cell.length_a   1.000
_cell.length_b   1.000
_cell.length_c   1.000
_cell.angle_alpha   90.00
_cell.angle_beta   90.00
_cell.angle_gamma   90.00
#
_symmetry.space_group_name_H-M   'P 1'
#
loop_
_entity.id
_entity.type
_entity.pdbx_description
1 polymer ?
#
loop_
_entity_poly.entity_id
_entity_poly.type
_entity_poly.pdbx_seq_one_letter_code
_entity_poly.pdbx_strand_id
1 'polypeptide(L)'
;MHATRWLCGALISAFGCTAAPEVGPHRGSVDGIDGIDELSQPLSDLSAQCVFTPATHVLVLALRDGDIAVIERASNAAILVNRIPCGDATATTVQRIDVREAASGDQTVIFDYGGGSFATGRTGQPGVTIDLGGHPGDALKLIGTPGVDSFAAGANGIAINNDAFLDLVVTGAPALVISLDDGDDTLSGAGNATTGNALAAPLTAFGGNG
;
A
#
# COMPACT_ATOMS: atom_id res chain seq x y z
N MET A 1 52.84 35.96 40.05
CA MET A 1 52.35 35.09 38.97
C MET A 1 51.45 34.04 39.61
N HIS A 2 50.14 34.32 39.71
CA HIS A 2 49.15 33.45 40.34
C HIS A 2 48.25 32.86 39.24
N ALA A 3 48.16 31.54 39.18
CA ALA A 3 47.33 30.82 38.23
C ALA A 3 45.99 30.45 38.88
N THR A 4 44.90 31.08 38.42
CA THR A 4 43.52 30.77 38.80
C THR A 4 43.00 29.67 37.88
N ARG A 5 42.79 28.46 38.40
CA ARG A 5 42.09 27.38 37.69
C ARG A 5 40.60 27.46 38.01
N TRP A 6 39.79 27.69 36.97
CA TRP A 6 38.34 27.54 37.03
C TRP A 6 37.98 26.07 36.78
N LEU A 7 37.27 25.46 37.74
CA LEU A 7 36.57 24.19 37.54
C LEU A 7 35.19 24.51 36.98
N CYS A 8 34.94 24.17 35.72
CA CYS A 8 33.60 24.19 35.14
C CYS A 8 33.01 22.78 35.31
N GLY A 9 32.03 22.64 36.21
CA GLY A 9 31.26 21.41 36.36
C GLY A 9 30.21 21.29 35.26
N ALA A 10 30.27 20.23 34.46
CA ALA A 10 29.23 19.88 33.51
C ALA A 10 28.34 18.80 34.11
N LEU A 11 27.11 19.19 34.48
CA LEU A 11 26.01 18.25 34.70
C LEU A 11 25.57 17.71 33.34
N ILE A 12 25.77 16.41 33.11
CA ILE A 12 25.21 15.71 31.95
C ILE A 12 23.85 15.16 32.37
N SER A 13 22.78 15.88 32.05
CA SER A 13 21.40 15.39 32.12
C SER A 13 21.13 14.47 30.93
N ALA A 14 21.11 13.16 31.18
CA ALA A 14 20.72 12.14 30.21
C ALA A 14 19.20 12.22 29.97
N PHE A 15 18.78 12.98 28.95
CA PHE A 15 17.49 12.75 28.31
C PHE A 15 17.64 11.48 27.47
N GLY A 16 17.04 10.38 27.94
CA GLY A 16 16.81 9.20 27.13
C GLY A 16 15.83 9.58 26.00
N CYS A 17 16.36 9.88 24.82
CA CYS A 17 15.59 9.74 23.59
C CYS A 17 15.22 8.26 23.49
N THR A 18 13.98 7.92 23.83
CA THR A 18 13.42 6.63 23.44
C THR A 18 13.38 6.67 21.91
N ALA A 19 14.28 5.95 21.25
CA ALA A 19 14.15 5.71 19.82
C ALA A 19 12.74 5.14 19.60
N ALA A 20 12.00 5.69 18.63
CA ALA A 20 10.79 5.06 18.14
C ALA A 20 11.13 3.60 17.78
N PRO A 21 10.22 2.64 18.00
CA PRO A 21 10.48 1.26 17.59
C PRO A 21 10.87 1.28 16.12
N GLU A 22 12.07 0.79 15.80
CA GLU A 22 12.45 0.52 14.43
C GLU A 22 11.42 -0.44 13.86
N VAL A 23 10.55 0.08 13.00
CA VAL A 23 9.73 -0.73 12.10
C VAL A 23 10.74 -1.55 11.30
N GLY A 24 10.64 -2.88 11.42
CA GLY A 24 11.53 -3.81 10.72
C GLY A 24 11.64 -3.43 9.24
N PRO A 25 12.79 -3.72 8.60
CA PRO A 25 13.00 -3.27 7.24
C PRO A 25 11.85 -3.78 6.36
N HIS A 26 11.35 -2.90 5.50
CA HIS A 26 10.75 -3.29 4.22
C HIS A 26 11.68 -4.34 3.56
N ARG A 27 11.29 -4.99 2.47
CA ARG A 27 12.33 -5.45 1.51
C ARG A 27 13.22 -4.21 1.26
N GLY A 28 14.42 -4.20 1.84
CA GLY A 28 14.96 -2.97 2.44
C GLY A 28 15.14 -1.88 1.40
N SER A 29 14.68 -0.65 1.65
CA SER A 29 15.04 0.54 0.86
C SER A 29 15.24 0.21 -0.62
N VAL A 30 14.23 -0.37 -1.28
CA VAL A 30 14.36 -0.77 -2.68
C VAL A 30 14.34 0.48 -3.54
N ASP A 31 15.53 1.01 -3.80
CA ASP A 31 15.84 1.34 -5.17
C ASP A 31 15.48 0.10 -6.02
N GLY A 32 14.45 0.20 -6.87
CA GLY A 32 14.22 -0.76 -7.96
C GLY A 32 13.16 -1.85 -7.76
N ILE A 33 11.94 -1.52 -7.32
CA ILE A 33 10.78 -2.28 -7.80
C ILE A 33 10.35 -1.67 -9.13
N ASP A 34 10.51 -2.44 -10.20
CA ASP A 34 10.21 -1.97 -11.55
C ASP A 34 8.75 -1.51 -11.65
N GLY A 35 8.57 -0.29 -12.18
CA GLY A 35 7.26 0.35 -12.33
C GLY A 35 6.77 1.16 -11.14
N ILE A 36 7.46 1.10 -10.00
CA ILE A 36 7.05 1.75 -8.74
C ILE A 36 8.12 2.74 -8.26
N ASP A 37 8.43 3.73 -9.09
CA ASP A 37 9.44 4.76 -8.80
C ASP A 37 9.14 5.54 -7.51
N GLU A 38 7.88 5.61 -7.09
CA GLU A 38 7.45 6.33 -5.89
C GLU A 38 8.05 5.78 -4.60
N LEU A 39 8.49 4.51 -4.56
CA LEU A 39 9.12 3.94 -3.38
C LEU A 39 10.53 4.49 -3.14
N SER A 40 11.15 5.12 -4.14
CA SER A 40 12.47 5.76 -4.01
C SER A 40 12.43 7.12 -3.32
N GLN A 41 11.24 7.68 -3.08
CA GLN A 41 11.07 9.01 -2.48
C GLN A 41 10.58 8.94 -1.02
N PRO A 42 10.78 10.01 -0.23
CA PRO A 42 10.14 10.12 1.08
C PRO A 42 8.62 10.15 0.97
N LEU A 43 7.95 9.23 1.65
CA LEU A 43 6.48 9.19 1.72
C LEU A 43 5.96 10.09 2.86
N SER A 44 4.85 10.77 2.62
CA SER A 44 4.18 11.60 3.62
C SER A 44 3.53 10.76 4.72
N ASP A 45 3.35 11.33 5.90
CA ASP A 45 2.53 10.72 6.96
C ASP A 45 1.05 10.91 6.64
N LEU A 46 0.36 9.81 6.33
CA LEU A 46 -1.07 9.78 6.03
C LEU A 46 -1.91 9.20 7.19
N SER A 47 -1.34 9.04 8.39
CA SER A 47 -2.02 8.40 9.52
C SER A 47 -3.33 9.11 9.92
N ALA A 48 -3.36 10.44 9.86
CA ALA A 48 -4.56 11.22 10.13
C ALA A 48 -5.69 11.03 9.08
N GLN A 49 -5.35 10.50 7.91
CA GLN A 49 -6.26 10.24 6.80
C GLN A 49 -6.74 8.79 6.77
N CYS A 50 -6.12 7.92 7.57
CA CYS A 50 -6.37 6.50 7.63
C CYS A 50 -7.15 6.13 8.90
N VAL A 51 -8.38 5.66 8.74
CA VAL A 51 -9.29 5.37 9.86
C VAL A 51 -9.82 3.95 9.74
N PHE A 52 -9.45 3.11 10.71
CA PHE A 52 -10.07 1.80 10.89
C PHE A 52 -11.23 1.87 11.88
N THR A 53 -12.37 1.29 11.52
CA THR A 53 -13.56 1.20 12.37
C THR A 53 -13.82 -0.25 12.79
N PRO A 54 -13.48 -0.66 14.03
CA PRO A 54 -13.61 -2.05 14.47
C PRO A 54 -15.04 -2.62 14.40
N ALA A 55 -16.05 -1.77 14.60
CA ALA A 55 -17.45 -2.19 14.57
C ALA A 55 -17.93 -2.64 13.18
N THR A 56 -17.32 -2.09 12.12
CA THR A 56 -17.68 -2.41 10.73
C THR A 56 -16.58 -3.20 10.01
N HIS A 57 -15.39 -3.33 10.61
CA HIS A 57 -14.20 -3.94 10.01
C HIS A 57 -13.75 -3.25 8.71
N VAL A 58 -14.06 -1.96 8.56
CA VAL A 58 -13.71 -1.15 7.39
C VAL A 58 -12.56 -0.21 7.75
N LEU A 59 -11.54 -0.20 6.91
CA LEU A 59 -10.49 0.81 6.88
C LEU A 59 -10.82 1.81 5.77
N VAL A 60 -10.81 3.10 6.09
CA VAL A 60 -11.02 4.18 5.12
C VAL A 60 -9.73 4.99 5.01
N LEU A 61 -9.25 5.20 3.79
CA LEU A 61 -8.14 6.08 3.47
C LEU A 61 -8.64 7.19 2.54
N ALA A 62 -8.51 8.45 2.96
CA ALA A 62 -9.03 9.60 2.22
C ALA A 62 -7.87 10.47 1.71
N LEU A 63 -7.53 10.34 0.42
CA LEU A 63 -6.37 10.96 -0.21
C LEU A 63 -6.67 12.37 -0.74
N ARG A 64 -5.65 13.23 -0.80
CA ARG A 64 -5.71 14.57 -1.36
C ARG A 64 -4.76 14.70 -2.54
N ASP A 65 -4.89 15.80 -3.28
CA ASP A 65 -3.95 16.17 -4.35
C ASP A 65 -2.48 16.03 -3.91
N GLY A 66 -1.71 15.28 -4.69
CA GLY A 66 -0.30 14.98 -4.47
C GLY A 66 0.00 13.87 -3.44
N ASP A 67 -1.02 13.27 -2.80
CA ASP A 67 -0.79 12.16 -1.87
C ASP A 67 -0.33 10.89 -2.60
N ILE A 68 0.65 10.22 -2.00
CA ILE A 68 1.17 8.93 -2.43
C ILE A 68 1.04 7.98 -1.25
N ALA A 69 0.18 6.99 -1.37
CA ALA A 69 -0.13 6.02 -0.33
C ALA A 69 0.37 4.62 -0.72
N VAL A 70 1.21 4.05 0.13
CA VAL A 70 1.61 2.65 0.10
C VAL A 70 0.87 1.93 1.22
N ILE A 71 -0.01 1.03 0.86
CA ILE A 71 -0.77 0.19 1.79
C ILE A 71 -0.11 -1.18 1.79
N GLU A 72 0.39 -1.59 2.95
CA GLU A 72 1.18 -2.81 3.12
C GLU A 72 0.76 -3.58 4.38
N ARG A 73 1.12 -4.87 4.42
CA ARG A 73 0.97 -5.72 5.59
C ARG A 73 2.31 -5.92 6.28
N ALA A 74 2.40 -5.53 7.55
CA ALA A 74 3.58 -5.80 8.37
C ALA A 74 3.67 -7.28 8.78
N SER A 75 4.85 -7.71 9.25
CA SER A 75 5.09 -9.08 9.73
C SER A 75 4.23 -9.49 10.94
N ASN A 76 3.80 -8.52 11.75
CA ASN A 76 2.84 -8.72 12.84
C ASN A 76 1.37 -8.66 12.38
N ALA A 77 1.13 -8.69 11.06
CA ALA A 77 -0.14 -8.56 10.38
C ALA A 77 -0.84 -7.19 10.48
N ALA A 78 -0.22 -6.16 11.06
CA ALA A 78 -0.77 -4.80 11.04
C ALA A 78 -0.87 -4.30 9.59
N ILE A 79 -1.95 -3.58 9.28
CA ILE A 79 -2.07 -2.85 8.01
C ILE A 79 -1.46 -1.46 8.20
N LEU A 80 -0.44 -1.16 7.41
CA LEU A 80 0.26 0.11 7.44
C LEU A 80 -0.15 0.95 6.22
N VAL A 81 -0.15 2.26 6.40
CA VAL A 81 -0.13 3.23 5.31
C VAL A 81 1.15 4.05 5.45
N ASN A 82 2.00 4.03 4.44
CA ASN A 82 3.31 4.68 4.45
C ASN A 82 4.13 4.30 5.70
N ARG A 83 4.15 3.00 6.04
CA ARG A 83 4.81 2.41 7.23
C ARG A 83 4.22 2.81 8.59
N ILE A 84 3.07 3.47 8.63
CA ILE A 84 2.41 3.87 9.88
C ILE A 84 1.14 3.04 10.07
N PRO A 85 0.93 2.39 11.24
CA PRO A 85 -0.28 1.61 11.48
C PRO A 85 -1.55 2.43 11.31
N CYS A 86 -2.51 1.89 10.57
CA CYS A 86 -3.82 2.51 10.40
C CYS A 86 -4.76 2.13 11.56
N GLY A 87 -4.48 2.67 12.75
CA GLY A 87 -5.14 2.24 13.99
C GLY A 87 -4.86 0.77 14.31
N ASP A 88 -5.88 0.05 14.79
CA ASP A 88 -5.80 -1.39 15.13
C ASP A 88 -6.11 -2.33 13.95
N ALA A 89 -6.02 -1.82 12.71
CA ALA A 89 -6.24 -2.62 11.52
C ALA A 89 -5.18 -3.73 11.38
N THR A 90 -5.65 -4.95 11.15
CA THR A 90 -4.79 -6.10 10.82
C THR A 90 -5.36 -6.84 9.62
N ALA A 91 -4.53 -7.64 8.95
CA ALA A 91 -4.95 -8.50 7.85
C ALA A 91 -6.08 -9.48 8.22
N THR A 92 -6.27 -9.77 9.53
CA THR A 92 -7.36 -10.61 10.02
C THR A 92 -8.61 -9.84 10.46
N THR A 93 -8.48 -8.56 10.78
CA THR A 93 -9.58 -7.74 11.30
C THR A 93 -10.18 -6.83 10.26
N VAL A 94 -9.43 -6.47 9.21
CA VAL A 94 -9.93 -5.71 8.07
C VAL A 94 -10.69 -6.63 7.13
N GLN A 95 -11.93 -6.25 6.83
CA GLN A 95 -12.77 -6.93 5.85
C GLN A 95 -12.92 -6.13 4.56
N ARG A 96 -12.72 -4.81 4.63
CA ARG A 96 -12.74 -3.92 3.47
C ARG A 96 -11.82 -2.73 3.67
N ILE A 97 -11.11 -2.34 2.61
CA ILE A 97 -10.37 -1.08 2.50
C ILE A 97 -11.10 -0.20 1.49
N ASP A 98 -11.47 1.01 1.91
CA ASP A 98 -12.08 2.03 1.05
C ASP A 98 -11.07 3.18 0.86
N VAL A 99 -10.47 3.26 -0.33
CA VAL A 99 -9.62 4.38 -0.75
C VAL A 99 -10.47 5.35 -1.55
N ARG A 100 -10.47 6.63 -1.16
CA ARG A 100 -11.28 7.64 -1.83
C ARG A 100 -10.55 8.98 -1.97
N GLU A 101 -10.88 9.70 -3.02
CA GLU A 101 -10.57 11.11 -3.14
C GLU A 101 -11.28 11.93 -2.05
N ALA A 102 -10.52 12.68 -1.27
CA ALA A 102 -10.98 13.63 -0.28
C ALA A 102 -11.01 15.08 -0.83
N ALA A 103 -10.18 15.37 -1.82
CA ALA A 103 -10.10 16.65 -2.50
C ALA A 103 -9.60 16.45 -3.94
N SER A 104 -10.27 17.12 -4.88
CA SER A 104 -9.97 17.06 -6.31
C SER A 104 -8.47 17.25 -6.61
N GLY A 105 -7.82 16.26 -7.22
CA GLY A 105 -6.43 16.35 -7.66
C GLY A 105 -5.79 14.99 -7.91
N ASP A 106 -4.53 14.97 -8.35
CA ASP A 106 -3.84 13.75 -8.74
C ASP A 106 -3.36 12.97 -7.51
N GLN A 107 -3.62 11.67 -7.44
CA GLN A 107 -3.22 10.80 -6.30
C GLN A 107 -2.61 9.48 -6.77
N THR A 108 -1.68 8.92 -5.99
CA THR A 108 -1.15 7.58 -6.25
C THR A 108 -1.44 6.65 -5.08
N VAL A 109 -1.99 5.49 -5.37
CA VAL A 109 -2.15 4.40 -4.38
C VAL A 109 -1.42 3.14 -4.86
N ILE A 110 -0.65 2.55 -3.95
CA ILE A 110 0.16 1.37 -4.15
C ILE A 110 -0.28 0.34 -3.12
N PHE A 111 -0.72 -0.84 -3.57
CA PHE A 111 -0.95 -1.98 -2.69
C PHE A 111 0.25 -2.91 -2.76
N ASP A 112 0.91 -3.10 -1.62
CA ASP A 112 2.09 -3.95 -1.51
C ASP A 112 1.78 -5.26 -0.80
N TYR A 113 1.67 -6.34 -1.58
CA TYR A 113 1.43 -7.70 -1.10
C TYR A 113 2.72 -8.44 -0.72
N GLY A 114 3.88 -7.80 -0.71
CA GLY A 114 5.17 -8.38 -0.31
C GLY A 114 5.16 -8.95 1.11
N GLY A 115 4.35 -8.35 2.00
CA GLY A 115 4.07 -8.85 3.35
C GLY A 115 3.03 -9.97 3.44
N GLY A 116 2.56 -10.47 2.30
CA GLY A 116 1.45 -11.41 2.11
C GLY A 116 0.08 -10.74 1.94
N SER A 117 -0.88 -11.49 1.43
CA SER A 117 -2.22 -10.98 1.10
C SER A 117 -2.96 -10.39 2.30
N PHE A 118 -3.75 -9.36 2.03
CA PHE A 118 -4.66 -8.71 2.97
C PHE A 118 -5.84 -8.12 2.19
N ALA A 119 -6.94 -7.86 2.90
CA ALA A 119 -8.14 -7.28 2.31
C ALA A 119 -8.55 -7.99 1.01
N THR A 120 -8.61 -9.33 1.05
CA THR A 120 -9.08 -10.15 -0.07
C THR A 120 -10.61 -10.13 -0.12
N GLY A 121 -11.15 -10.38 -1.31
CA GLY A 121 -12.57 -10.43 -1.58
C GLY A 121 -13.32 -11.47 -0.76
N ARG A 122 -14.64 -11.29 -0.66
CA ARG A 122 -15.57 -12.28 -0.12
C ARG A 122 -16.88 -12.25 -0.87
N THR A 123 -17.76 -13.20 -0.57
CA THR A 123 -19.08 -13.27 -1.20
C THR A 123 -19.83 -11.94 -1.15
N GLY A 124 -20.07 -11.37 -2.33
CA GLY A 124 -20.84 -10.14 -2.51
C GLY A 124 -20.13 -8.84 -2.13
N GLN A 125 -18.85 -8.87 -1.74
CA GLN A 125 -18.09 -7.66 -1.38
C GLN A 125 -16.62 -7.79 -1.79
N PRO A 126 -16.07 -6.80 -2.52
CA PRO A 126 -14.63 -6.76 -2.74
C PRO A 126 -13.90 -6.45 -1.44
N GLY A 127 -12.65 -6.87 -1.36
CA GLY A 127 -11.81 -6.57 -0.21
C GLY A 127 -11.26 -5.14 -0.24
N VAL A 128 -11.17 -4.54 -1.41
CA VAL A 128 -10.76 -3.15 -1.62
C VAL A 128 -11.70 -2.45 -2.59
N THR A 129 -12.11 -1.23 -2.26
CA THR A 129 -12.71 -0.27 -3.19
C THR A 129 -11.83 0.96 -3.32
N ILE A 130 -11.58 1.40 -4.56
CA ILE A 130 -10.73 2.55 -4.86
C ILE A 130 -11.52 3.50 -5.75
N ASP A 131 -11.59 4.76 -5.36
CA ASP A 131 -12.13 5.85 -6.17
C ASP A 131 -11.20 7.08 -6.10
N LEU A 132 -10.37 7.28 -7.13
CA LEU A 132 -9.36 8.35 -7.13
C LEU A 132 -9.83 9.68 -7.74
N GLY A 133 -11.03 9.72 -8.33
CA GLY A 133 -11.58 10.94 -8.96
C GLY A 133 -11.42 10.98 -10.48
N GLY A 134 -10.46 10.23 -11.05
CA GLY A 134 -10.33 10.09 -12.52
C GLY A 134 -9.47 11.16 -13.16
N HIS A 135 -8.56 11.76 -12.40
CA HIS A 135 -7.65 12.77 -12.89
C HIS A 135 -6.52 12.13 -13.71
N PRO A 136 -5.95 12.83 -14.70
CA PRO A 136 -4.94 12.24 -15.57
C PRO A 136 -3.68 11.75 -14.86
N GLY A 137 -3.34 12.30 -13.69
CA GLY A 137 -2.20 11.89 -12.87
C GLY A 137 -2.55 10.83 -11.81
N ASP A 138 -3.81 10.42 -11.71
CA ASP A 138 -4.18 9.33 -10.79
C ASP A 138 -3.49 8.02 -11.18
N ALA A 139 -3.04 7.26 -10.19
CA ALA A 139 -2.37 6.00 -10.43
C ALA A 139 -2.76 4.94 -9.39
N LEU A 140 -3.13 3.76 -9.88
CA LEU A 140 -3.17 2.54 -9.09
C LEU A 140 -1.98 1.66 -9.48
N LYS A 141 -1.21 1.26 -8.47
CA LYS A 141 -0.13 0.29 -8.64
C LYS A 141 -0.25 -0.86 -7.66
N LEU A 142 0.13 -2.06 -8.09
CA LEU A 142 0.13 -3.27 -7.28
C LEU A 142 1.53 -3.88 -7.28
N ILE A 143 1.96 -4.35 -6.11
CA ILE A 143 3.19 -5.14 -5.94
C ILE A 143 2.77 -6.52 -5.46
N GLY A 144 3.28 -7.53 -6.16
CA GLY A 144 3.11 -8.94 -5.91
C GLY A 144 3.70 -9.43 -4.58
N THR A 145 3.58 -10.73 -4.35
CA THR A 145 4.29 -11.40 -3.27
C THR A 145 5.69 -11.83 -3.74
N PRO A 146 6.64 -12.19 -2.85
CA PRO A 146 7.94 -12.72 -3.28
C PRO A 146 7.87 -14.18 -3.81
N GLY A 147 6.68 -14.66 -4.16
CA GLY A 147 6.41 -16.03 -4.59
C GLY A 147 5.40 -16.03 -5.74
N VAL A 148 4.86 -17.20 -6.07
CA VAL A 148 3.96 -17.33 -7.22
C VAL A 148 2.69 -16.50 -7.04
N ASP A 149 2.49 -15.56 -7.96
CA ASP A 149 1.33 -14.70 -8.01
C ASP A 149 0.35 -15.04 -9.14
N SER A 150 -0.92 -14.73 -8.92
CA SER A 150 -1.98 -14.92 -9.92
C SER A 150 -2.93 -13.72 -9.96
N PHE A 151 -2.64 -12.80 -10.88
CA PHE A 151 -3.42 -11.60 -11.11
C PHE A 151 -4.34 -11.75 -12.32
N ALA A 152 -5.60 -11.37 -12.16
CA ALA A 152 -6.52 -11.16 -13.27
C ALA A 152 -7.14 -9.78 -13.13
N ALA A 153 -7.01 -8.93 -14.15
CA ALA A 153 -7.67 -7.65 -14.24
C ALA A 153 -8.70 -7.68 -15.36
N GLY A 154 -9.88 -7.12 -15.07
CA GLY A 154 -10.98 -7.04 -16.02
C GLY A 154 -11.88 -5.84 -15.75
N ALA A 155 -12.94 -5.70 -16.53
CA ALA A 155 -13.84 -4.56 -16.49
C ALA A 155 -14.55 -4.36 -15.12
N ASN A 156 -14.67 -5.42 -14.31
CA ASN A 156 -15.33 -5.35 -13.00
C ASN A 156 -14.34 -5.12 -11.85
N GLY A 157 -13.03 -5.30 -12.06
CA GLY A 157 -12.03 -5.23 -11.01
C GLY A 157 -10.86 -6.20 -11.19
N ILE A 158 -10.18 -6.48 -10.09
CA ILE A 158 -8.93 -7.25 -10.04
C ILE A 158 -9.07 -8.38 -9.02
N ALA A 159 -8.57 -9.57 -9.37
CA ALA A 159 -8.40 -10.71 -8.47
C ALA A 159 -6.90 -11.05 -8.37
N ILE A 160 -6.40 -11.37 -7.18
CA ILE A 160 -4.95 -11.51 -6.87
C ILE A 160 -4.53 -12.89 -6.38
N ASN A 161 -5.47 -13.79 -6.09
CA ASN A 161 -5.21 -15.09 -5.43
C ASN A 161 -5.96 -16.28 -6.06
N ASN A 162 -6.55 -16.08 -7.24
CA ASN A 162 -7.35 -17.06 -7.98
C ASN A 162 -8.54 -17.67 -7.20
N ASP A 163 -9.06 -16.94 -6.20
CA ASP A 163 -10.31 -17.31 -5.55
C ASP A 163 -11.54 -16.86 -6.39
N ALA A 164 -12.74 -17.05 -5.84
CA ALA A 164 -14.00 -16.77 -6.54
C ALA A 164 -14.48 -15.32 -6.39
N PHE A 165 -13.68 -14.43 -5.80
CA PHE A 165 -14.08 -13.09 -5.39
C PHE A 165 -13.24 -12.02 -6.05
N LEU A 166 -13.84 -10.84 -6.21
CA LEU A 166 -13.09 -9.65 -6.59
C LEU A 166 -12.30 -9.19 -5.37
N ASP A 167 -11.01 -8.96 -5.53
CA ASP A 167 -10.18 -8.41 -4.46
C ASP A 167 -10.24 -6.88 -4.50
N LEU A 168 -10.05 -6.27 -5.68
CA LEU A 168 -10.11 -4.82 -5.85
C LEU A 168 -11.18 -4.43 -6.87
N VAL A 169 -11.94 -3.37 -6.55
CA VAL A 169 -12.79 -2.64 -7.50
C VAL A 169 -12.27 -1.22 -7.60
N VAL A 170 -12.06 -0.74 -8.82
CA VAL A 170 -11.33 0.50 -9.10
C VAL A 170 -12.16 1.41 -9.98
N THR A 171 -12.33 2.65 -9.54
CA THR A 171 -12.83 3.77 -10.33
C THR A 171 -11.83 4.92 -10.28
N GLY A 172 -11.77 5.70 -11.36
CA GLY A 172 -10.91 6.89 -11.40
C GLY A 172 -9.40 6.62 -11.50
N ALA A 173 -8.95 5.39 -11.73
CA ALA A 173 -7.54 5.14 -12.05
C ALA A 173 -7.36 4.98 -13.58
N PRO A 174 -6.73 5.95 -14.28
CA PRO A 174 -6.59 5.92 -15.74
C PRO A 174 -5.65 4.83 -16.25
N ALA A 175 -4.75 4.32 -15.42
CA ALA A 175 -3.84 3.22 -15.75
C ALA A 175 -3.61 2.30 -14.55
N LEU A 176 -3.31 1.04 -14.84
CA LEU A 176 -2.93 0.03 -13.87
C LEU A 176 -1.48 -0.38 -14.11
N VAL A 177 -0.67 -0.31 -13.05
CA VAL A 177 0.70 -0.83 -13.03
C VAL A 177 0.78 -2.01 -12.08
N ILE A 178 1.36 -3.13 -12.52
CA ILE A 178 1.57 -4.29 -11.66
C ILE A 178 3.05 -4.69 -11.74
N SER A 179 3.69 -4.80 -10.59
CA SER A 179 5.01 -5.41 -10.44
C SER A 179 4.84 -6.75 -9.73
N LEU A 180 5.13 -7.85 -10.42
CA LEU A 180 4.87 -9.21 -9.92
C LEU A 180 6.01 -9.78 -9.07
N ASP A 181 7.15 -9.08 -8.97
CA ASP A 181 8.35 -9.57 -8.27
C ASP A 181 8.87 -10.89 -8.90
N ASP A 182 9.79 -11.59 -8.22
CA ASP A 182 10.24 -12.93 -8.61
C ASP A 182 9.15 -13.98 -8.33
N GLY A 183 8.92 -14.89 -9.29
CA GLY A 183 7.91 -15.94 -9.20
C GLY A 183 7.49 -16.45 -10.58
N ASP A 184 6.97 -17.69 -10.63
CA ASP A 184 6.30 -18.21 -11.84
C ASP A 184 4.90 -17.58 -11.96
N ASP A 185 4.85 -16.28 -12.25
CA ASP A 185 3.64 -15.48 -12.10
C ASP A 185 2.69 -15.61 -13.29
N THR A 186 1.41 -15.39 -13.01
CA THR A 186 0.38 -15.29 -14.05
C THR A 186 -0.32 -13.95 -13.95
N LEU A 187 -0.44 -13.27 -15.10
CA LEU A 187 -1.19 -12.04 -15.25
C LEU A 187 -2.08 -12.09 -16.49
N SER A 188 -3.35 -11.74 -16.33
CA SER A 188 -4.29 -11.57 -17.44
C SER A 188 -4.99 -10.22 -17.37
N GLY A 189 -4.91 -9.44 -18.45
CA GLY A 189 -5.77 -8.27 -18.68
C GLY A 189 -7.05 -8.58 -19.49
N ALA A 190 -7.24 -9.85 -19.88
CA ALA A 190 -8.39 -10.27 -20.68
C ALA A 190 -9.69 -10.45 -19.87
N GLY A 191 -9.61 -10.28 -18.54
CA GLY A 191 -10.66 -10.64 -17.62
C GLY A 191 -10.84 -12.16 -17.45
N ASN A 192 -11.77 -12.55 -16.59
CA ASN A 192 -12.19 -13.94 -16.36
C ASN A 192 -13.64 -13.98 -15.80
N ALA A 193 -14.11 -15.13 -15.33
CA ALA A 193 -15.47 -15.26 -14.77
C ALA A 193 -15.73 -14.34 -13.55
N THR A 194 -14.69 -14.01 -12.78
CA THR A 194 -14.74 -13.14 -11.60
C THR A 194 -14.58 -11.66 -11.99
N THR A 195 -13.61 -11.34 -12.85
CA THR A 195 -13.20 -9.97 -13.21
C THR A 195 -13.92 -9.40 -14.43
N GLY A 196 -14.69 -10.23 -15.13
CA GLY A 196 -15.55 -9.83 -16.25
C GLY A 196 -14.81 -9.78 -17.58
N ASN A 197 -15.20 -8.83 -18.42
CA ASN A 197 -14.57 -8.61 -19.73
C ASN A 197 -13.12 -8.09 -19.60
N ALA A 198 -12.42 -7.99 -20.72
CA ALA A 198 -11.08 -7.40 -20.76
C ALA A 198 -11.04 -5.99 -20.15
N LEU A 199 -9.95 -5.70 -19.45
CA LEU A 199 -9.68 -4.38 -18.88
C LEU A 199 -9.58 -3.36 -20.03
N ALA A 200 -10.34 -2.27 -19.92
CA ALA A 200 -10.30 -1.20 -20.91
C ALA A 200 -9.14 -0.21 -20.67
N ALA A 201 -8.73 -0.05 -19.41
CA ALA A 201 -7.61 0.81 -19.03
C ALA A 201 -6.26 0.20 -19.48
N PRO A 202 -5.26 1.03 -19.83
CA PRO A 202 -3.90 0.58 -20.03
C PRO A 202 -3.37 -0.22 -18.82
N LEU A 203 -2.80 -1.38 -19.10
CA LEU A 203 -2.10 -2.22 -18.14
C LEU A 203 -0.62 -2.27 -18.51
N THR A 204 0.23 -1.89 -17.56
CA THR A 204 1.68 -2.12 -17.64
C THR A 204 2.07 -3.13 -16.58
N ALA A 205 2.85 -4.12 -16.97
CA ALA A 205 3.28 -5.19 -16.09
C ALA A 205 4.80 -5.33 -16.11
N PHE A 206 5.36 -5.58 -14.95
CA PHE A 206 6.77 -5.89 -14.74
C PHE A 206 6.82 -7.24 -14.03
N GLY A 207 7.56 -8.19 -14.62
CA GLY A 207 7.85 -9.47 -13.99
C GLY A 207 9.30 -9.50 -13.50
N GLY A 208 9.57 -10.28 -12.46
CA GLY A 208 10.90 -10.63 -12.01
C GLY A 208 11.40 -11.93 -12.65
N ASN A 209 12.27 -12.64 -11.95
CA ASN A 209 12.74 -13.95 -12.39
C ASN A 209 11.70 -15.04 -12.14
N GLY A 210 11.44 -15.86 -13.15
CA GLY A 210 10.48 -16.97 -13.10
C GLY A 210 9.96 -17.30 -14.50
#